data_AF-A0A351BGM2-F1
#
_entry.id   AF-A0A351BGM2-F1
#
_cell.length_a   1.000
_cell.length_b   1.000
_cell.length_c   1.000
_cell.angle_alpha   90.00
_cell.angle_beta   90.00
_cell.angle_gamma   90.00
#
_symmetry.space_group_name_H-M   'P 1'
#
loop_
_entity.id
_entity.type
_entity.pdbx_description
1 polymer ?
#
loop_
_entity_poly.entity_id
_entity_poly.type
_entity_poly.pdbx_seq_one_letter_code
_entity_poly.pdbx_strand_id
1 'polypeptide(L)'
;MALWTDCGRSSAAVTGSSGGGDRSVVYLDNGVAKLGKGVDDSTVSDWLKGEPNQMANQVYMDLMPRFIERSDNAAFVVEGVHYAWQSNTASGALAGAAVGAGLGALIGSFVGGLGAAPGAVIGGVAGAIGGAIVGSRARSKVFRKPASIAEAKAMYLALGNAGMDKFDKEAGINFYANPEIGESYSMATEGDMPGFKSYPGRDTWNYHWAGVVMKDGADNITLENYAVTEKYAASKGVSQYDFIDRQWNFAMYGTVDKSQTFHQEHLASKTHGSHATSIAVRTDQ
;
A
#
# COMPACT_ATOMS: atom_id res chain seq x y z
N MET A 1 -38.57 0.25 -6.49
CA MET A 1 -37.17 0.11 -6.02
C MET A 1 -37.07 0.66 -4.60
N ALA A 2 -36.83 -0.19 -3.61
CA ALA A 2 -36.55 0.23 -2.24
C ALA A 2 -35.03 0.30 -2.09
N LEU A 3 -34.49 1.50 -1.93
CA LEU A 3 -33.05 1.77 -1.89
C LEU A 3 -32.62 1.87 -0.43
N TRP A 4 -32.27 0.69 0.11
CA TRP A 4 -31.39 0.24 1.22
C TRP A 4 -31.00 1.12 2.43
N THR A 5 -30.46 0.44 3.45
CA THR A 5 -30.40 0.89 4.84
C THR A 5 -29.07 1.46 5.34
N ASP A 6 -28.00 1.27 4.56
CA ASP A 6 -26.64 1.66 4.95
C ASP A 6 -25.75 1.84 3.72
N CYS A 7 -24.57 2.45 3.91
CA CYS A 7 -23.57 2.65 2.85
C CYS A 7 -23.23 1.34 2.12
N GLY A 8 -23.13 0.21 2.83
CA GLY A 8 -22.75 -1.07 2.24
C GLY A 8 -23.77 -1.59 1.24
N ARG A 9 -25.04 -1.68 1.65
CA ARG A 9 -26.14 -2.14 0.78
C ARG A 9 -26.44 -1.14 -0.34
N SER A 10 -26.29 0.16 -0.07
CA SER A 10 -26.44 1.20 -1.09
C SER A 10 -25.34 1.11 -2.14
N SER A 11 -24.09 0.86 -1.71
CA SER A 11 -22.96 0.64 -2.63
C SER A 11 -23.23 -0.54 -3.54
N ALA A 12 -23.74 -1.65 -2.99
CA ALA A 12 -24.03 -2.84 -3.76
C ALA A 12 -25.09 -2.60 -4.85
N ALA A 13 -26.10 -1.79 -4.56
CA ALA A 13 -27.14 -1.45 -5.53
C ALA A 13 -26.62 -0.63 -6.72
N VAL A 14 -25.69 0.30 -6.49
CA VAL A 14 -25.15 1.16 -7.56
C VAL A 14 -24.01 0.47 -8.32
N THR A 15 -23.20 -0.32 -7.64
CA THR A 15 -22.09 -1.06 -8.28
C THR A 15 -22.52 -2.41 -8.85
N GLY A 16 -23.78 -2.82 -8.70
CA GLY A 16 -24.27 -4.13 -9.12
C GLY A 16 -23.69 -5.31 -8.31
N SER A 17 -23.21 -5.06 -7.08
CA SER A 17 -22.69 -6.13 -6.24
C SER A 17 -23.83 -6.97 -5.66
N SER A 18 -23.67 -8.29 -5.64
CA SER A 18 -24.60 -9.21 -4.98
C SER A 18 -24.32 -9.39 -3.49
N GLY A 19 -23.27 -8.75 -2.97
CA GLY A 19 -22.68 -9.04 -1.66
C GLY A 19 -21.89 -10.35 -1.68
N GLY A 20 -20.78 -10.40 -0.93
CA GLY A 20 -19.97 -11.61 -0.75
C GLY A 20 -18.72 -11.70 -1.62
N GLY A 21 -17.89 -10.65 -1.65
CA GLY A 21 -16.54 -10.70 -2.26
C GLY A 21 -16.48 -10.59 -3.79
N ASP A 22 -17.58 -10.23 -4.44
CA ASP A 22 -17.63 -9.98 -5.89
C ASP A 22 -16.99 -8.65 -6.30
N ARG A 23 -16.77 -7.75 -5.33
CA ARG A 23 -16.03 -6.51 -5.51
C ARG A 23 -14.53 -6.76 -5.56
N SER A 24 -13.84 -5.91 -6.31
CA SER A 24 -12.39 -5.89 -6.41
C SER A 24 -11.88 -4.47 -6.31
N VAL A 25 -10.81 -4.27 -5.53
CA VAL A 25 -10.01 -3.04 -5.62
C VAL A 25 -9.29 -2.99 -6.95
N VAL A 26 -9.29 -1.83 -7.57
CA VAL A 26 -8.47 -1.52 -8.74
C VAL A 26 -7.31 -0.65 -8.26
N TYR A 27 -6.09 -1.12 -8.47
CA TYR A 27 -4.88 -0.36 -8.18
C TYR A 27 -3.84 -0.57 -9.27
N LEU A 28 -2.87 0.34 -9.36
CA LEU A 28 -1.83 0.30 -10.37
C LEU A 28 -0.54 -0.26 -9.78
N ASP A 29 0.05 -1.23 -10.47
CA ASP A 29 1.37 -1.79 -10.17
C ASP A 29 2.27 -1.49 -11.36
N ASN A 30 3.13 -0.48 -11.19
CA ASN A 30 4.01 0.04 -12.25
C ASN A 30 3.24 0.37 -13.56
N GLY A 31 2.10 1.07 -13.41
CA GLY A 31 1.23 1.47 -14.52
C GLY A 31 0.32 0.37 -15.08
N VAL A 32 0.40 -0.85 -14.55
CA VAL A 32 -0.49 -1.95 -14.94
C VAL A 32 -1.61 -2.10 -13.92
N ALA A 33 -2.86 -2.01 -14.36
CA ALA A 33 -4.01 -2.25 -13.50
C ALA A 33 -4.01 -3.68 -12.94
N LYS A 34 -4.22 -3.78 -11.64
CA LYS A 34 -4.36 -5.01 -10.86
C LYS A 34 -5.71 -5.00 -10.16
N LEU A 35 -6.21 -6.21 -9.93
CA LEU A 35 -7.42 -6.45 -9.15
C LEU A 35 -7.05 -7.18 -7.88
N GLY A 36 -7.69 -6.80 -6.78
CA GLY A 36 -7.52 -7.42 -5.48
C GLY A 36 -8.87 -7.67 -4.80
N LYS A 37 -8.95 -8.75 -4.02
CA LYS A 37 -10.14 -9.10 -3.21
C LYS A 37 -10.05 -8.64 -1.77
N GLY A 38 -8.97 -7.94 -1.43
CA GLY A 38 -8.62 -7.53 -0.09
C GLY A 38 -7.73 -8.53 0.64
N VAL A 39 -7.01 -8.02 1.62
CA VAL A 39 -6.25 -8.81 2.61
C VAL A 39 -6.88 -8.57 3.96
N ASP A 40 -7.39 -9.65 4.56
CA ASP A 40 -7.94 -9.60 5.91
C ASP A 40 -6.84 -9.49 6.95
N ASP A 41 -7.09 -8.67 7.98
CA ASP A 41 -6.23 -8.54 9.13
C ASP A 41 -7.07 -8.71 10.39
N SER A 42 -6.92 -9.89 11.00
CA SER A 42 -7.65 -10.26 12.21
C SER A 42 -7.30 -9.39 13.42
N THR A 43 -6.19 -8.65 13.36
CA THR A 43 -5.73 -7.74 14.40
C THR A 43 -6.38 -6.35 14.32
N VAL A 44 -7.02 -6.02 13.20
CA VAL A 44 -7.78 -4.78 13.04
C VAL A 44 -9.04 -4.83 13.91
N SER A 45 -9.39 -3.70 14.53
CA SER A 45 -10.59 -3.61 15.38
C SER A 45 -11.87 -3.95 14.62
N ASP A 46 -12.84 -4.59 15.27
CA ASP A 46 -14.10 -5.01 14.64
C ASP A 46 -14.86 -3.88 13.93
N TRP A 47 -14.75 -2.64 14.41
CA TRP A 47 -15.37 -1.47 13.80
C TRP A 47 -14.83 -1.15 12.39
N LEU A 48 -13.54 -1.42 12.14
CA LEU A 48 -12.88 -1.22 10.85
C LEU A 48 -13.00 -2.42 9.92
N LYS A 49 -13.34 -3.60 10.45
CA LYS A 49 -13.44 -4.82 9.65
C LYS A 49 -14.48 -4.65 8.54
N GLY A 50 -14.15 -5.19 7.38
CA GLY A 50 -15.02 -5.20 6.21
C GLY A 50 -14.25 -5.09 4.91
N GLU A 51 -14.90 -5.44 3.81
CA GLU A 51 -14.29 -5.47 2.47
C GLU A 51 -13.54 -4.16 2.10
N PRO A 52 -14.05 -2.94 2.40
CA PRO A 52 -13.31 -1.71 2.08
C PRO A 52 -11.93 -1.62 2.75
N ASN A 53 -11.82 -1.95 4.03
CA ASN A 53 -10.54 -1.93 4.75
C ASN A 53 -9.61 -3.03 4.24
N GLN A 54 -10.14 -4.23 3.99
CA GLN A 54 -9.37 -5.34 3.41
C GLN A 54 -8.80 -4.97 2.04
N MET A 55 -9.61 -4.34 1.18
CA MET A 55 -9.20 -3.83 -0.12
C MET A 55 -8.09 -2.78 -0.02
N ALA A 56 -8.21 -1.81 0.89
CA ALA A 56 -7.16 -0.83 1.15
C ALA A 56 -5.85 -1.48 1.64
N ASN A 57 -5.95 -2.42 2.58
CA ASN A 57 -4.82 -3.18 3.13
C ASN A 57 -4.05 -3.93 2.04
N GLN A 58 -4.76 -4.49 1.06
CA GLN A 58 -4.12 -5.21 -0.04
C GLN A 58 -3.20 -4.31 -0.86
N VAL A 59 -3.59 -3.06 -1.13
CA VAL A 59 -2.76 -2.11 -1.90
C VAL A 59 -1.41 -1.90 -1.22
N TYR A 60 -1.40 -1.66 0.10
CA TYR A 60 -0.17 -1.47 0.86
C TYR A 60 0.70 -2.73 0.87
N MET A 61 0.11 -3.91 1.06
CA MET A 61 0.87 -5.18 1.09
C MET A 61 1.48 -5.54 -0.25
N ASP A 62 0.74 -5.34 -1.34
CA ASP A 62 1.18 -5.74 -2.68
C ASP A 62 2.26 -4.80 -3.22
N LEU A 63 2.14 -3.49 -2.95
CA LEU A 63 2.97 -2.46 -3.57
C LEU A 63 4.15 -2.01 -2.71
N MET A 64 4.04 -1.98 -1.38
CA MET A 64 5.13 -1.47 -0.52
C MET A 64 6.48 -2.15 -0.78
N PRO A 65 6.59 -3.50 -0.86
CA PRO A 65 7.87 -4.16 -1.13
C PRO A 65 8.50 -3.75 -2.46
N ARG A 66 7.67 -3.57 -3.49
CA ARG A 66 8.15 -3.25 -4.85
C ARG A 66 8.53 -1.78 -4.96
N PHE A 67 7.76 -0.91 -4.31
CA PHE A 67 8.04 0.51 -4.26
C PHE A 67 9.42 0.79 -3.65
N ILE A 68 9.76 0.14 -2.54
CA ILE A 68 11.02 0.39 -1.83
C ILE A 68 12.24 -0.21 -2.56
N GLU A 69 12.07 -1.30 -3.30
CA GLU A 69 13.16 -1.97 -4.04
C GLU A 69 13.62 -1.17 -5.27
N ARG A 70 12.78 -0.26 -5.77
CA ARG A 70 13.06 0.54 -6.95
C ARG A 70 14.08 1.65 -6.69
N SER A 71 15.08 1.74 -7.56
CA SER A 71 16.16 2.71 -7.43
C SER A 71 15.70 4.16 -7.58
N ASP A 72 14.65 4.42 -8.38
CA ASP A 72 14.08 5.76 -8.54
C ASP A 72 13.31 6.25 -7.29
N ASN A 73 13.03 5.35 -6.34
CA ASN A 73 12.41 5.65 -5.05
C ASN A 73 13.41 5.74 -3.89
N ALA A 74 14.71 5.59 -4.18
CA ALA A 74 15.75 5.48 -3.15
C ALA A 74 15.86 6.70 -2.22
N ALA A 75 15.36 7.87 -2.64
CA ALA A 75 15.33 9.09 -1.83
C ALA A 75 14.26 9.08 -0.72
N PHE A 76 13.24 8.23 -0.82
CA PHE A 76 12.13 8.16 0.14
C PHE A 76 12.29 7.03 1.16
N VAL A 77 13.17 6.05 0.87
CA VAL A 77 13.34 4.88 1.72
C VAL A 77 14.33 5.16 2.86
N VAL A 78 13.86 4.87 4.07
CA VAL A 78 14.58 5.09 5.33
C VAL A 78 15.28 3.80 5.81
N GLU A 79 16.56 3.91 6.18
CA GLU A 79 17.33 2.84 6.81
C GLU A 79 16.70 2.45 8.18
N GLY A 80 16.66 1.16 8.48
CA GLY A 80 16.04 0.61 9.69
C GLY A 80 14.52 0.40 9.57
N VAL A 81 13.86 1.14 8.68
CA VAL A 81 12.42 0.97 8.39
C VAL A 81 12.20 0.15 7.12
N HIS A 82 12.75 0.61 5.99
CA HIS A 82 12.53 0.00 4.68
C HIS A 82 13.65 -0.95 4.27
N TYR A 83 14.87 -0.69 4.72
CA TYR A 83 16.01 -1.54 4.42
C TYR A 83 17.02 -1.55 5.56
N ALA A 84 17.86 -2.57 5.60
CA ALA A 84 19.06 -2.61 6.42
C ALA A 84 20.28 -2.82 5.52
N TRP A 85 21.45 -2.35 5.97
CA TRP A 85 22.71 -2.68 5.30
C TRP A 85 23.19 -4.06 5.75
N GLN A 86 23.47 -4.93 4.79
CA GLN A 86 24.13 -6.21 5.05
C GLN A 86 25.61 -6.11 4.68
N SER A 87 26.47 -6.63 5.55
CA SER A 87 27.88 -6.77 5.25
C SER A 87 28.10 -7.89 4.24
N ASN A 88 28.91 -7.63 3.22
CA ASN A 88 29.32 -8.63 2.24
C ASN A 88 30.70 -9.23 2.58
N THR A 89 31.16 -9.14 3.84
CA THR A 89 32.45 -9.69 4.28
C THR A 89 32.61 -11.17 3.92
N ALA A 90 31.63 -12.01 4.23
CA ALA A 90 31.72 -13.45 3.96
C ALA A 90 31.75 -13.75 2.45
N SER A 91 30.85 -13.13 1.69
CA SER A 91 30.80 -13.26 0.22
C SER A 91 32.08 -12.74 -0.43
N GLY A 92 32.60 -11.62 0.06
CA GLY A 92 33.86 -11.03 -0.37
C GLY A 92 35.04 -11.94 -0.05
N ALA A 93 35.09 -12.52 1.15
CA ALA A 93 36.13 -13.48 1.55
C ALA A 93 36.12 -14.72 0.66
N LEU A 94 34.94 -15.27 0.37
CA LEU A 94 34.82 -16.44 -0.50
C LEU A 94 35.29 -16.14 -1.94
N ALA A 95 34.81 -15.03 -2.52
CA ALA A 95 35.22 -14.62 -3.86
C ALA A 95 36.73 -14.30 -3.92
N GLY A 96 37.23 -13.59 -2.91
CA GLY A 96 38.65 -13.28 -2.77
C GLY A 96 39.50 -14.55 -2.61
N ALA A 97 39.03 -15.54 -1.85
CA ALA A 97 39.72 -16.82 -1.69
C ALA A 97 39.81 -17.57 -3.02
N ALA A 98 38.73 -17.62 -3.80
CA ALA A 98 38.71 -18.28 -5.10
C ALA A 98 39.67 -17.61 -6.10
N VAL A 99 39.62 -16.28 -6.22
CA VAL A 99 40.51 -15.51 -7.10
C VAL A 99 41.97 -15.63 -6.64
N GLY A 100 42.20 -15.47 -5.34
CA GLY A 100 43.52 -15.58 -4.73
C GLY A 100 44.13 -16.97 -4.90
N ALA A 101 43.35 -18.03 -4.75
CA ALA A 101 43.81 -19.40 -4.97
C ALA A 101 44.19 -19.64 -6.43
N GLY A 102 43.40 -19.15 -7.39
CA GLY A 102 43.72 -19.25 -8.81
C GLY A 102 45.02 -18.53 -9.18
N LEU A 103 45.19 -17.28 -8.73
CA LEU A 103 46.42 -16.52 -8.96
C LEU A 103 47.63 -17.13 -8.24
N GLY A 104 47.44 -17.59 -7.00
CA GLY A 104 48.47 -18.25 -6.22
C GLY A 104 48.94 -19.55 -6.85
N ALA A 105 48.03 -20.35 -7.41
CA ALA A 105 48.36 -21.57 -8.15
C ALA A 105 49.19 -21.28 -9.40
N LEU A 106 48.82 -20.22 -10.14
CA LEU A 106 49.53 -19.79 -11.34
C LEU A 106 50.96 -19.35 -11.02
N ILE A 107 51.13 -18.44 -10.05
CA ILE A 107 52.45 -17.94 -9.64
C ILE A 107 53.31 -19.07 -9.06
N GLY A 108 52.71 -19.92 -8.21
CA GLY A 108 53.39 -21.09 -7.62
C GLY A 108 53.82 -22.14 -8.64
N SER A 109 53.28 -22.12 -9.86
CA SER A 109 53.68 -23.00 -10.97
C SER A 109 54.91 -22.51 -11.73
N PHE A 110 55.23 -21.20 -11.68
CA PHE A 110 56.39 -20.60 -12.34
C PHE A 110 57.59 -20.39 -11.41
N VAL A 111 57.35 -20.15 -10.12
CA VAL A 111 58.41 -19.97 -9.12
C VAL A 111 58.85 -21.34 -8.58
N GLY A 112 60.02 -21.80 -9.01
CA GLY A 112 60.57 -23.11 -8.64
C GLY A 112 60.70 -23.28 -7.13
N GLY A 113 59.88 -24.17 -6.55
CA GLY A 113 60.04 -24.64 -5.16
C GLY A 113 58.76 -24.91 -4.38
N LEU A 114 57.62 -24.28 -4.70
CA LEU A 114 56.36 -24.48 -3.96
C LEU A 114 55.31 -25.33 -4.69
N GLY A 115 55.22 -25.24 -6.02
CA GLY A 115 54.20 -25.96 -6.79
C GLY A 115 52.80 -25.32 -6.68
N ALA A 116 51.93 -25.68 -7.64
CA ALA A 116 50.60 -25.09 -7.80
C ALA A 116 49.71 -25.21 -6.54
N ALA A 117 49.77 -26.35 -5.83
CA ALA A 117 48.90 -26.60 -4.69
C ALA A 117 49.24 -25.72 -3.46
N PRO A 118 50.51 -25.65 -2.98
CA PRO A 118 50.89 -24.69 -1.94
C PRO A 118 50.67 -23.23 -2.33
N GLY A 119 50.91 -22.87 -3.60
CA GLY A 119 50.60 -21.54 -4.13
C GLY A 119 49.11 -21.19 -4.03
N ALA A 120 48.24 -22.15 -4.36
CA ALA A 120 46.78 -21.99 -4.25
C ALA A 120 46.33 -21.76 -2.81
N VAL A 121 46.92 -22.45 -1.83
CA VAL A 121 46.56 -22.29 -0.41
C VAL A 121 46.93 -20.89 0.09
N ILE A 122 48.16 -20.44 -0.16
CA ILE A 122 48.64 -19.11 0.28
C ILE A 122 47.84 -18.00 -0.40
N GLY A 123 47.67 -18.10 -1.72
CA GLY A 123 46.87 -17.16 -2.49
C GLY A 123 45.42 -17.13 -2.02
N GLY A 124 44.84 -18.29 -1.70
CA GLY A 124 43.49 -18.39 -1.17
C GLY A 124 43.31 -17.70 0.18
N VAL A 125 44.24 -17.86 1.12
CA VAL A 125 44.18 -17.18 2.42
C VAL A 125 44.33 -15.66 2.26
N ALA A 126 45.34 -15.20 1.51
CA ALA A 126 45.58 -13.77 1.29
C ALA A 126 44.40 -13.12 0.55
N GLY A 127 43.87 -13.82 -0.46
CA GLY A 127 42.68 -13.42 -1.20
C GLY A 127 41.44 -13.36 -0.32
N ALA A 128 41.25 -14.32 0.59
CA ALA A 128 40.13 -14.31 1.54
C ALA A 128 40.15 -13.08 2.45
N ILE A 129 41.32 -12.71 2.98
CA ILE A 129 41.49 -11.53 3.83
C ILE A 129 41.21 -10.26 3.03
N GLY A 130 41.82 -10.12 1.85
CA GLY A 130 41.60 -8.96 0.98
C GLY A 130 40.13 -8.82 0.57
N GLY A 131 39.50 -9.94 0.19
CA GLY A 131 38.09 -10.02 -0.16
C GLY A 131 37.15 -9.69 1.00
N ALA A 132 37.46 -10.14 2.22
CA ALA A 132 36.72 -9.79 3.43
C ALA A 132 36.73 -8.28 3.69
N ILE A 133 37.89 -7.63 3.53
CA ILE A 133 38.04 -6.18 3.71
C ILE A 133 37.22 -5.42 2.68
N VAL A 134 37.33 -5.76 1.39
CA VAL A 134 36.52 -5.13 0.34
C VAL A 134 35.02 -5.37 0.57
N GLY A 135 34.62 -6.60 0.89
CA GLY A 135 33.22 -6.96 1.15
C GLY A 135 32.63 -6.25 2.38
N SER A 136 33.45 -5.98 3.42
CA SER A 136 33.01 -5.17 4.57
C SER A 136 32.70 -3.72 4.20
N ARG A 137 33.35 -3.18 3.17
CA ARG A 137 33.13 -1.81 2.68
C ARG A 137 32.00 -1.74 1.67
N ALA A 138 31.84 -2.77 0.84
CA ALA A 138 30.78 -2.89 -0.14
C ALA A 138 29.50 -3.47 0.48
N ARG A 139 28.80 -2.71 1.34
CA ARG A 139 27.52 -3.13 1.91
C ARG A 139 26.40 -3.09 0.86
N SER A 140 25.45 -4.01 0.93
CA SER A 140 24.23 -4.02 0.09
C SER A 140 23.00 -3.68 0.92
N LYS A 141 22.03 -2.99 0.30
CA LYS A 141 20.70 -2.79 0.91
C LYS A 141 19.93 -4.10 0.83
N VAL A 142 19.40 -4.54 1.97
CA VAL A 142 18.41 -5.61 2.05
C VAL A 142 17.08 -4.97 2.39
N PHE A 143 16.18 -4.94 1.42
CA PHE A 143 14.84 -4.39 1.58
C PHE A 143 13.98 -5.31 2.43
N ARG A 144 13.18 -4.71 3.31
CA ARG A 144 12.30 -5.41 4.25
C ARG A 144 10.93 -5.60 3.60
N LYS A 145 10.41 -6.81 3.66
CA LYS A 145 9.00 -7.08 3.35
C LYS A 145 8.19 -6.94 4.65
N PRO A 146 7.06 -6.21 4.64
CA PRO A 146 6.24 -6.07 5.84
C PRO A 146 5.65 -7.43 6.22
N ALA A 147 5.71 -7.78 7.50
CA ALA A 147 5.15 -9.03 8.03
C ALA A 147 3.66 -8.91 8.37
N SER A 148 3.12 -7.68 8.45
CA SER A 148 1.72 -7.39 8.76
C SER A 148 1.25 -6.09 8.08
N ILE A 149 -0.06 -5.86 8.06
CA ILE A 149 -0.65 -4.60 7.56
C ILE A 149 -0.13 -3.41 8.37
N ALA A 150 -0.08 -3.55 9.69
CA ALA A 150 0.44 -2.49 10.56
C ALA A 150 1.89 -2.10 10.22
N GLU A 151 2.75 -3.08 9.89
CA GLU A 151 4.13 -2.79 9.41
C GLU A 151 4.10 -2.11 8.04
N ALA A 152 3.26 -2.57 7.11
CA ALA A 152 3.13 -1.95 5.78
C ALA A 152 2.68 -0.48 5.86
N LYS A 153 1.68 -0.19 6.72
CA LYS A 153 1.18 1.18 6.97
C LYS A 153 2.22 2.05 7.68
N ALA A 154 2.98 1.49 8.62
CA ALA A 154 4.09 2.20 9.26
C ALA A 154 5.22 2.53 8.27
N MET A 155 5.55 1.59 7.37
CA MET A 155 6.49 1.83 6.27
C MET A 155 5.97 2.94 5.33
N TYR A 156 4.68 2.89 4.95
CA TYR A 156 4.06 3.93 4.15
C TYR A 156 4.22 5.33 4.77
N LEU A 157 3.87 5.50 6.04
CA LEU A 157 4.04 6.78 6.75
C LEU A 157 5.50 7.25 6.80
N ALA A 158 6.45 6.31 6.91
CA ALA A 158 7.88 6.61 6.97
C ALA A 158 8.48 7.06 5.62
N LEU A 159 7.75 6.95 4.51
CA LEU A 159 8.13 7.55 3.23
C LEU A 159 8.11 9.09 3.26
N GLY A 160 7.41 9.67 4.26
CA GLY A 160 7.16 11.11 4.34
C GLY A 160 6.24 11.62 3.24
N ASN A 161 5.84 12.89 3.32
CA ASN A 161 4.79 13.44 2.44
C ASN A 161 5.08 13.26 0.94
N ALA A 162 6.31 13.50 0.49
CA ALA A 162 6.66 13.37 -0.92
C ALA A 162 6.73 11.91 -1.40
N GLY A 163 7.18 11.00 -0.52
CA GLY A 163 7.24 9.57 -0.85
C GLY A 163 5.86 8.92 -0.83
N MET A 164 5.02 9.28 0.13
CA MET A 164 3.60 8.90 0.15
C MET A 164 2.87 9.41 -1.09
N ASP A 165 3.06 10.68 -1.46
CA ASP A 165 2.43 11.23 -2.66
C ASP A 165 2.85 10.49 -3.94
N LYS A 166 4.13 10.12 -4.05
CA LYS A 166 4.61 9.31 -5.18
C LYS A 166 4.03 7.91 -5.16
N PHE A 167 3.97 7.26 -4.00
CA PHE A 167 3.36 5.94 -3.84
C PHE A 167 1.89 5.98 -4.27
N ASP A 168 1.13 6.94 -3.74
CA ASP A 168 -0.30 7.11 -4.03
C ASP A 168 -0.56 7.34 -5.52
N LYS A 169 0.27 8.17 -6.15
CA LYS A 169 0.19 8.46 -7.58
C LYS A 169 0.45 7.22 -8.43
N GLU A 170 1.46 6.43 -8.07
CA GLU A 170 1.79 5.21 -8.80
C GLU A 170 0.78 4.09 -8.59
N ALA A 171 0.14 4.07 -7.42
CA ALA A 171 -0.88 3.10 -7.05
C ALA A 171 -2.30 3.49 -7.56
N GLY A 172 -2.54 4.77 -7.87
CA GLY A 172 -3.86 5.27 -8.23
C GLY A 172 -4.83 5.31 -7.04
N ILE A 173 -4.34 5.70 -5.87
CA ILE A 173 -5.12 5.78 -4.62
C ILE A 173 -5.14 7.21 -4.05
N ASN A 174 -5.95 7.43 -3.02
CA ASN A 174 -6.09 8.69 -2.30
C ASN A 174 -6.44 9.84 -3.25
N PHE A 175 -5.63 10.89 -3.30
CA PHE A 175 -5.82 12.02 -4.21
C PHE A 175 -5.78 11.64 -5.70
N TYR A 176 -5.25 10.46 -6.03
CA TYR A 176 -5.10 9.96 -7.40
C TYR A 176 -6.08 8.85 -7.76
N ALA A 177 -7.00 8.49 -6.85
CA ALA A 177 -8.08 7.58 -7.17
C ALA A 177 -8.98 8.20 -8.26
N ASN A 178 -9.17 7.48 -9.35
CA ASN A 178 -9.95 7.94 -10.50
C ASN A 178 -10.71 6.78 -11.16
N PRO A 179 -11.76 6.25 -10.50
CA PRO A 179 -12.58 5.17 -11.03
C PRO A 179 -13.22 5.55 -12.37
N GLU A 180 -13.48 4.54 -13.19
CA GLU A 180 -14.20 4.67 -14.46
C GLU A 180 -15.72 4.66 -14.26
N ILE A 181 -16.48 5.03 -15.31
CA ILE A 181 -17.95 4.91 -15.27
C ILE A 181 -18.34 3.44 -15.00
N GLY A 182 -19.21 3.24 -14.02
CA GLY A 182 -19.61 1.90 -13.54
C GLY A 182 -18.76 1.36 -12.40
N GLU A 183 -17.60 1.95 -12.13
CA GLU A 183 -16.81 1.71 -10.93
C GLU A 183 -17.24 2.68 -9.81
N SER A 184 -16.67 2.52 -8.63
CA SER A 184 -16.92 3.39 -7.49
C SER A 184 -15.65 3.84 -6.81
N TYR A 185 -15.73 5.02 -6.20
CA TYR A 185 -14.88 5.36 -5.09
C TYR A 185 -15.29 4.53 -3.87
N SER A 186 -14.31 4.02 -3.15
CA SER A 186 -14.46 3.52 -1.79
C SER A 186 -13.40 4.18 -0.91
N MET A 187 -13.80 4.73 0.22
CA MET A 187 -12.88 5.22 1.25
C MET A 187 -13.00 4.33 2.48
N ALA A 188 -11.88 3.75 2.90
CA ALA A 188 -11.75 3.09 4.19
C ALA A 188 -11.12 4.05 5.20
N THR A 189 -11.68 4.14 6.40
CA THR A 189 -11.02 4.82 7.50
C THR A 189 -9.84 3.98 7.97
N GLU A 190 -8.71 4.63 8.20
CA GLU A 190 -7.46 3.99 8.59
C GLU A 190 -7.24 4.17 10.08
N GLY A 191 -8.21 3.74 10.88
CA GLY A 191 -8.20 3.91 12.34
C GLY A 191 -7.07 3.14 13.05
N ASP A 192 -6.46 2.18 12.35
CA ASP A 192 -5.31 1.38 12.77
C ASP A 192 -3.97 1.97 12.28
N MET A 193 -3.97 3.04 11.47
CA MET A 193 -2.72 3.70 11.11
C MET A 193 -2.07 4.38 12.32
N PRO A 194 -0.73 4.27 12.48
CA PRO A 194 -0.01 5.00 13.51
C PRO A 194 -0.28 6.50 13.47
N GLY A 195 -0.71 7.07 14.60
CA GLY A 195 -1.00 8.50 14.71
C GLY A 195 -2.43 8.91 14.35
N PHE A 196 -3.32 7.96 14.06
CA PHE A 196 -4.73 8.22 13.82
C PHE A 196 -5.42 9.01 14.94
N LYS A 197 -6.26 9.97 14.55
CA LYS A 197 -7.07 10.78 15.44
C LYS A 197 -8.49 10.93 14.89
N SER A 198 -9.48 10.58 15.70
CA SER A 198 -10.86 11.03 15.53
C SER A 198 -11.01 12.49 15.96
N TYR A 199 -12.02 13.17 15.43
CA TYR A 199 -12.29 14.57 15.75
C TYR A 199 -13.42 14.70 16.79
N PRO A 200 -13.22 15.43 17.89
CA PRO A 200 -14.27 15.65 18.89
C PRO A 200 -15.55 16.24 18.27
N GLY A 201 -16.70 15.68 18.65
CA GLY A 201 -18.01 16.12 18.17
C GLY A 201 -18.34 15.70 16.72
N ARG A 202 -17.56 14.80 16.13
CA ARG A 202 -17.84 14.20 14.82
C ARG A 202 -17.86 12.69 14.94
N ASP A 203 -18.86 12.06 14.33
CA ASP A 203 -18.90 10.61 14.18
C ASP A 203 -17.81 10.21 13.17
N THR A 204 -17.04 9.18 13.53
CA THR A 204 -16.04 8.60 12.63
C THR A 204 -16.65 7.38 11.95
N TRP A 205 -16.84 7.47 10.64
CA TRP A 205 -17.34 6.37 9.81
C TRP A 205 -16.22 5.36 9.59
N ASN A 206 -16.56 4.09 9.41
CA ASN A 206 -15.58 3.07 9.06
C ASN A 206 -15.26 3.06 7.56
N TYR A 207 -16.25 3.35 6.72
CA TYR A 207 -16.06 3.53 5.27
C TYR A 207 -17.16 4.40 4.64
N HIS A 208 -16.90 4.87 3.43
CA HIS A 208 -17.86 5.56 2.56
C HIS A 208 -17.60 5.21 1.10
N TRP A 209 -18.55 5.49 0.21
CA TRP A 209 -18.48 5.11 -1.19
C TRP A 209 -19.24 6.10 -2.08
N ALA A 210 -18.88 6.15 -3.35
CA ALA A 210 -19.61 6.93 -4.35
C ALA A 210 -19.47 6.27 -5.73
N GLY A 211 -20.58 5.89 -6.37
CA GLY A 211 -20.56 5.22 -7.68
C GLY A 211 -20.44 6.22 -8.82
N VAL A 212 -19.50 6.05 -9.75
CA VAL A 212 -19.30 6.97 -10.88
C VAL A 212 -20.33 6.65 -11.96
N VAL A 213 -21.18 7.63 -12.26
CA VAL A 213 -22.28 7.50 -13.22
C VAL A 213 -22.06 8.31 -14.50
N MET A 214 -21.25 9.37 -14.44
CA MET A 214 -20.80 10.15 -15.60
C MET A 214 -19.38 10.67 -15.37
N LYS A 215 -18.65 10.90 -16.46
CA LYS A 215 -17.26 11.39 -16.44
C LYS A 215 -17.02 12.34 -17.60
N ASP A 216 -16.30 13.44 -17.37
CA ASP A 216 -15.71 14.28 -18.40
C ASP A 216 -14.23 14.52 -18.07
N GLY A 217 -13.35 13.86 -18.82
CA GLY A 217 -11.92 13.85 -18.53
C GLY A 217 -11.61 13.37 -17.10
N ALA A 218 -11.21 14.31 -16.24
CA ALA A 218 -10.77 14.06 -14.87
C ALA A 218 -11.86 14.32 -13.81
N ASP A 219 -13.04 14.77 -14.24
CA ASP A 219 -14.18 15.09 -13.38
C ASP A 219 -15.20 13.94 -13.39
N ASN A 220 -15.58 13.50 -12.20
CA ASN A 220 -16.48 12.39 -11.98
C ASN A 220 -17.78 12.88 -11.35
N ILE A 221 -18.92 12.62 -11.98
CA ILE A 221 -20.22 12.76 -11.33
C ILE A 221 -20.56 11.43 -10.68
N THR A 222 -20.77 11.45 -9.37
CA THR A 222 -21.10 10.29 -8.58
C THR A 222 -22.58 10.27 -8.19
N LEU A 223 -23.10 9.07 -7.95
CA LEU A 223 -24.34 8.84 -7.24
C LEU A 223 -23.99 8.21 -5.88
N GLU A 224 -24.35 8.89 -4.80
CA GLU A 224 -23.97 8.52 -3.44
C GLU A 224 -25.13 8.66 -2.45
N ASN A 225 -24.97 8.03 -1.29
CA ASN A 225 -25.93 8.09 -0.19
C ASN A 225 -25.15 8.01 1.14
N TYR A 226 -25.57 8.78 2.13
CA TYR A 226 -24.87 8.89 3.41
C TYR A 226 -25.32 7.82 4.40
N ALA A 227 -24.42 7.45 5.30
CA ALA A 227 -24.82 6.67 6.47
C ALA A 227 -25.70 7.54 7.38
N VAL A 228 -26.81 6.98 7.85
CA VAL A 228 -27.58 7.60 8.92
C VAL A 228 -26.99 7.26 10.27
N THR A 229 -27.02 8.21 11.21
CA THR A 229 -26.60 7.95 12.59
C THR A 229 -27.66 7.14 13.33
N GLU A 230 -27.26 6.36 14.33
CA GLU A 230 -28.19 5.64 15.22
C GLU A 230 -29.21 6.59 15.84
N LYS A 231 -28.76 7.77 16.27
CA LYS A 231 -29.64 8.83 16.80
C LYS A 231 -30.68 9.29 15.78
N TYR A 232 -30.30 9.47 14.51
CA TYR A 232 -31.23 9.88 13.47
C TYR A 232 -32.24 8.77 13.17
N ALA A 233 -31.79 7.53 13.00
CA ALA A 233 -32.69 6.38 12.80
C ALA A 233 -33.68 6.22 13.96
N ALA A 234 -33.21 6.31 15.21
CA ALA A 234 -34.05 6.25 16.40
C ALA A 234 -35.09 7.38 16.44
N SER A 235 -34.74 8.59 15.98
CA SER A 235 -35.69 9.71 15.86
C SER A 235 -36.84 9.45 14.87
N LYS A 236 -36.66 8.46 13.97
CA LYS A 236 -37.65 7.99 12.99
C LYS A 236 -38.36 6.71 13.44
N GLY A 237 -38.09 6.24 14.67
CA GLY A 237 -38.76 5.08 15.27
C GLY A 237 -38.30 3.74 14.70
N VAL A 238 -37.13 3.66 14.07
CA VAL A 238 -36.57 2.43 13.51
C VAL A 238 -35.12 2.25 13.98
N SER A 239 -34.62 1.01 13.97
CA SER A 239 -33.21 0.76 14.23
C SER A 239 -32.36 1.31 13.08
N GLN A 240 -31.09 1.62 13.34
CA GLN A 240 -30.16 2.04 12.28
C GLN A 240 -30.07 1.02 11.15
N TYR A 241 -30.08 -0.27 11.49
CA TYR A 241 -29.99 -1.37 10.52
C TYR A 241 -31.26 -1.55 9.67
N ASP A 242 -32.40 -1.03 10.13
CA ASP A 242 -33.69 -1.09 9.44
C ASP A 242 -34.04 0.23 8.73
N PHE A 243 -33.33 1.32 9.02
CA PHE A 243 -33.59 2.62 8.43
C PHE A 243 -33.20 2.62 6.96
N ILE A 244 -34.13 2.89 6.03
CA ILE A 244 -33.85 2.99 4.59
C ILE A 244 -33.63 4.45 4.21
N ASP A 245 -32.38 4.82 3.87
CA ASP A 245 -32.08 6.17 3.39
C ASP A 245 -32.37 6.31 1.89
N ARG A 246 -33.32 7.18 1.55
CA ARG A 246 -33.74 7.45 0.17
C ARG A 246 -33.17 8.76 -0.37
N GLN A 247 -32.33 9.46 0.39
CA GLN A 247 -31.73 10.74 0.01
C GLN A 247 -30.46 10.51 -0.81
N TRP A 248 -30.66 10.19 -2.09
CA TRP A 248 -29.59 10.06 -3.06
C TRP A 248 -29.08 11.44 -3.49
N ASN A 249 -27.75 11.58 -3.53
CA ASN A 249 -27.08 12.81 -3.91
C ASN A 249 -26.23 12.57 -5.15
N PHE A 250 -26.18 13.59 -6.02
CA PHE A 250 -25.14 13.69 -7.02
C PHE A 250 -24.05 14.60 -6.49
N ALA A 251 -22.81 14.11 -6.49
CA ALA A 251 -21.64 14.92 -6.19
C ALA A 251 -20.69 14.92 -7.41
N MET A 252 -19.79 15.88 -7.45
CA MET A 252 -18.78 15.99 -8.48
C MET A 252 -17.41 16.05 -7.83
N TYR A 253 -16.50 15.20 -8.29
CA TYR A 253 -15.12 15.14 -7.80
C TYR A 253 -14.14 15.27 -8.95
N GLY A 254 -13.18 16.19 -8.82
CA GLY A 254 -12.11 16.40 -9.78
C GLY A 254 -10.82 15.74 -9.33
N THR A 255 -10.02 15.24 -10.27
CA THR A 255 -8.72 14.59 -9.99
C THR A 255 -7.50 15.41 -10.40
N VAL A 256 -7.71 16.58 -11.03
CA VAL A 256 -6.62 17.51 -11.40
C VAL A 256 -6.19 18.36 -10.21
N ASP A 257 -7.14 18.97 -9.51
CA ASP A 257 -6.90 19.70 -8.27
C ASP A 257 -7.13 18.77 -7.07
N LYS A 258 -6.09 18.55 -6.28
CA LYS A 258 -6.16 17.72 -5.06
C LYS A 258 -7.23 18.21 -4.09
N SER A 259 -7.57 19.50 -4.09
CA SER A 259 -8.60 20.09 -3.23
C SER A 259 -10.02 19.61 -3.57
N GLN A 260 -10.24 19.09 -4.78
CA GLN A 260 -11.55 18.69 -5.33
C GLN A 260 -11.72 17.16 -5.38
N THR A 261 -10.73 16.41 -4.92
CA THR A 261 -10.77 14.94 -4.96
C THR A 261 -11.76 14.40 -3.94
N PHE A 262 -12.38 13.25 -4.26
CA PHE A 262 -13.21 12.49 -3.32
C PHE A 262 -12.51 12.28 -1.98
N HIS A 263 -11.21 11.97 -2.03
CA HIS A 263 -10.36 11.79 -0.86
C HIS A 263 -10.29 13.04 0.02
N GLN A 264 -9.97 14.19 -0.60
CA GLN A 264 -9.79 15.44 0.14
C GLN A 264 -11.09 15.97 0.71
N GLU A 265 -12.20 15.89 -0.03
CA GLU A 265 -13.50 16.34 0.46
C GLU A 265 -13.93 15.57 1.71
N HIS A 266 -13.77 14.24 1.70
CA HIS A 266 -14.13 13.38 2.82
C HIS A 266 -13.17 13.50 4.01
N LEU A 267 -11.88 13.72 3.80
CA LEU A 267 -10.98 14.05 4.91
C LEU A 267 -11.30 15.43 5.49
N ALA A 268 -11.61 16.42 4.65
CA ALA A 268 -11.98 17.77 5.09
C ALA A 268 -13.30 17.81 5.88
N SER A 269 -14.23 16.90 5.59
CA SER A 269 -15.48 16.74 6.33
C SER A 269 -15.28 16.22 7.77
N LYS A 270 -14.10 15.61 8.03
CA LYS A 270 -13.69 15.00 9.30
C LYS A 270 -14.46 13.73 9.69
N THR A 271 -15.23 13.15 8.77
CA THR A 271 -15.99 11.92 9.03
C THR A 271 -15.12 10.66 9.00
N HIS A 272 -13.89 10.72 8.51
CA HIS A 272 -12.94 9.59 8.46
C HIS A 272 -11.72 9.75 9.36
N GLY A 273 -11.78 10.67 10.34
CA GLY A 273 -10.63 10.98 11.19
C GLY A 273 -9.45 11.54 10.39
N SER A 274 -8.23 11.38 10.90
CA SER A 274 -7.03 11.97 10.31
C SER A 274 -6.38 11.13 9.20
N HIS A 275 -6.77 9.87 9.04
CA HIS A 275 -6.25 8.97 8.02
C HIS A 275 -7.38 8.15 7.40
N ALA A 276 -7.34 8.07 6.09
CA ALA A 276 -8.22 7.24 5.29
C ALA A 276 -7.45 6.79 4.04
N THR A 277 -7.93 5.74 3.39
CA THR A 277 -7.44 5.34 2.07
C THR A 277 -8.61 5.36 1.09
N SER A 278 -8.49 6.12 0.00
CA SER A 278 -9.46 6.11 -1.09
C SER A 278 -8.96 5.25 -2.24
N ILE A 279 -9.83 4.38 -2.76
CA ILE A 279 -9.53 3.43 -3.82
C ILE A 279 -10.63 3.42 -4.87
N ALA A 280 -10.27 3.04 -6.09
CA ALA A 280 -11.24 2.61 -7.08
C ALA A 280 -11.66 1.16 -6.78
N VAL A 281 -12.96 0.89 -6.86
CA VAL A 281 -13.55 -0.44 -6.65
C VAL A 281 -14.49 -0.73 -7.79
N ARG A 282 -14.49 -1.96 -8.27
CA ARG A 282 -15.43 -2.42 -9.29
C ARG A 282 -16.01 -3.77 -8.92
N THR A 283 -17.10 -4.15 -9.57
CA THR A 283 -17.61 -5.53 -9.56
C THR A 283 -17.09 -6.26 -10.80
N ASP A 284 -16.79 -7.55 -10.66
CA ASP A 284 -16.15 -8.33 -11.73
C ASP A 284 -17.14 -8.88 -12.78
N GLN A 285 -18.30 -8.23 -12.98
CA GLN A 285 -19.32 -8.68 -13.94
C GLN A 285 -19.09 -8.16 -15.36
#